data_AF-A0A559KCS5-F1
#
_entry.id   AF-A0A559KCS5-F1
#
_cell.length_a   1.000
_cell.length_b   1.000
_cell.length_c   1.000
_cell.angle_alpha   90.00
_cell.angle_beta   90.00
_cell.angle_gamma   90.00
#
_symmetry.space_group_name_H-M   'P 1'
#
loop_
_entity.id
_entity.type
_entity.pdbx_description
1 polymer ?
#
loop_
_entity_poly.entity_id
_entity_poly.type
_entity_poly.pdbx_seq_one_letter_code
_entity_poly.pdbx_strand_id
1 'polypeptide(L)'
;MNKVFLDDLPKKGKYVDWKRCVGLSVGFIYEGMSGFVEILEYNENYYIKLKYKNRIHSMYISGFTSCKLGCLLGKITSDHFHEIGSIIDNVNSGKLEITGKYKDNKKAKIYFYKCLNCGNEDKIREAAISRGAGCNACCIAPRKIVKGINDIHTVDPILGTLLWNHEDGYRYTIMSKKHVDFKCPDCLSKIKNKRISSVSLYGVSCPKCSNTIPYPERLMYNLLFQAGIDFEYQKSFEWSEKKSFDFYIPSLNCIIETHGRQHYEENTLGKRTLDEEKMNDCFKRDMALRHNIRYYIVINCSKSELNYIKGSILNSELATIINLSRINWDSCHELSLKSMIKIACEYFNNDNITANEISEIMKISKPTIIKYLKIGLELGWCAYDPTKESRNGSAKAGVKTRKPIVQLTLNGQFICEYISATVASEKCKVSIENISSVCNGKRKTAGGFRWAYKVDFIDEV
;
A
#
# COMPACT_ATOMS: atom_id res chain seq x y z
N MET A 1 47.31 10.57 -9.17
CA MET A 1 47.20 11.58 -10.25
C MET A 1 48.08 11.11 -11.41
N ASN A 2 47.57 11.10 -12.63
CA ASN A 2 48.35 10.66 -13.80
C ASN A 2 49.31 11.80 -14.21
N LYS A 3 50.59 11.49 -14.42
CA LYS A 3 51.63 12.49 -14.72
C LYS A 3 52.74 11.87 -15.55
N VAL A 4 53.34 12.66 -16.45
CA VAL A 4 54.64 12.39 -17.06
C VAL A 4 55.65 13.41 -16.54
N PHE A 5 56.89 12.99 -16.30
CA PHE A 5 57.95 13.85 -15.75
C PHE A 5 58.78 14.42 -16.90
N LEU A 6 58.62 15.72 -17.16
CA LEU A 6 59.24 16.40 -18.31
C LEU A 6 60.39 17.33 -17.89
N ASP A 7 60.68 17.41 -16.59
CA ASP A 7 61.56 18.44 -16.03
C ASP A 7 63.00 18.28 -16.52
N ASP A 8 63.46 17.03 -16.66
CA ASP A 8 64.82 16.66 -17.07
C ASP A 8 65.00 16.53 -18.58
N LEU A 9 63.97 16.84 -19.38
CA LEU A 9 64.05 16.75 -20.84
C LEU A 9 64.78 17.97 -21.43
N PRO A 10 65.53 17.79 -22.54
CA PRO A 10 66.12 18.90 -23.30
C PRO A 10 65.11 20.02 -23.57
N LYS A 11 65.50 21.28 -23.35
CA LYS A 11 64.63 22.45 -23.54
C LYS A 11 65.18 23.43 -24.57
N LYS A 12 64.27 24.07 -25.30
CA LYS A 12 64.52 25.25 -26.14
C LYS A 12 63.72 26.42 -25.57
N GLY A 13 64.37 27.22 -24.73
CA GLY A 13 63.70 28.24 -23.92
C GLY A 13 62.76 27.59 -22.90
N LYS A 14 61.50 28.02 -22.86
CA LYS A 14 60.48 27.49 -21.93
C LYS A 14 59.81 26.18 -22.38
N TYR A 15 60.12 25.69 -23.58
CA TYR A 15 59.47 24.51 -24.17
C TYR A 15 60.44 23.34 -24.26
N VAL A 16 59.90 22.11 -24.19
CA VAL A 16 60.67 20.88 -24.42
C VAL A 16 61.10 20.81 -25.89
N ASP A 17 62.38 20.55 -26.14
CA ASP A 17 62.93 20.29 -27.47
C ASP A 17 62.77 18.80 -27.82
N TRP A 18 61.59 18.45 -28.31
CA TRP A 18 61.20 17.07 -28.60
C TRP A 18 62.10 16.37 -29.62
N LYS A 19 62.72 17.12 -30.54
CA LYS A 19 63.66 16.56 -31.52
C LYS A 19 64.91 16.02 -30.83
N ARG A 20 65.38 16.68 -29.77
CA ARG A 20 66.50 16.23 -28.93
C ARG A 20 66.12 15.18 -27.90
N CYS A 21 64.83 14.89 -27.73
CA CYS A 21 64.34 13.89 -26.78
C CYS A 21 64.30 12.47 -27.36
N VAL A 22 64.55 12.28 -28.66
CA VAL A 22 64.59 10.96 -29.30
C VAL A 22 65.71 10.11 -28.68
N GLY A 23 65.39 8.88 -28.29
CA GLY A 23 66.26 7.96 -27.56
C GLY A 23 66.20 8.10 -26.03
N LEU A 24 65.53 9.14 -25.49
CA LEU A 24 65.41 9.32 -24.04
C LEU A 24 64.23 8.52 -23.46
N SER A 25 64.39 8.14 -22.19
CA SER A 25 63.33 7.56 -21.38
C SER A 25 62.67 8.60 -20.49
N VAL A 26 61.34 8.61 -20.45
CA VAL A 26 60.54 9.57 -19.69
C VAL A 26 59.75 8.83 -18.62
N GLY A 27 59.91 9.23 -17.37
CA GLY A 27 59.16 8.68 -16.26
C GLY A 27 57.67 9.03 -16.34
N PHE A 28 56.81 8.14 -15.86
CA PHE A 28 55.37 8.39 -15.72
C PHE A 28 54.80 7.79 -14.44
N ILE A 29 53.63 8.31 -14.04
CA ILE A 29 52.69 7.70 -13.10
C ILE A 29 51.33 7.64 -13.81
N TYR A 30 50.71 6.47 -13.90
CA TYR A 30 49.40 6.26 -14.53
C TYR A 30 48.59 5.23 -13.73
N GLU A 31 47.48 5.65 -13.14
CA GLU A 31 46.58 4.79 -12.33
C GLU A 31 47.31 3.97 -11.24
N GLY A 32 48.27 4.59 -10.56
CA GLY A 32 49.07 3.96 -9.49
C GLY A 32 50.27 3.14 -9.97
N MET A 33 50.42 2.94 -11.29
CA MET A 33 51.62 2.36 -11.89
C MET A 33 52.66 3.45 -12.17
N SER A 34 53.92 3.19 -11.85
CA SER A 34 55.05 4.00 -12.29
C SER A 34 55.94 3.23 -13.27
N GLY A 35 56.68 3.94 -14.11
CA GLY A 35 57.60 3.34 -15.06
C GLY A 35 58.22 4.38 -15.99
N PHE A 36 58.91 3.90 -17.02
CA PHE A 36 59.54 4.72 -18.04
C PHE A 36 59.05 4.33 -19.43
N VAL A 37 58.80 5.32 -20.28
CA VAL A 37 58.54 5.11 -21.71
C VAL A 37 59.71 5.67 -22.51
N GLU A 38 60.11 4.97 -23.56
CA GLU A 38 61.18 5.39 -24.46
C GLU A 38 60.60 6.17 -25.65
N ILE A 39 61.18 7.33 -25.98
CA ILE A 39 60.82 8.11 -27.16
C ILE A 39 61.62 7.58 -28.35
N LEU A 40 60.99 6.82 -29.24
CA LEU A 40 61.65 6.23 -30.40
C LEU A 40 61.82 7.22 -31.55
N GLU A 41 60.80 8.03 -31.82
CA GLU A 41 60.78 8.94 -32.97
C GLU A 41 59.97 10.21 -32.63
N TYR A 42 60.35 11.33 -33.24
CA TYR A 42 59.59 12.58 -33.24
C TYR A 42 59.36 13.04 -34.69
N ASN A 43 58.11 13.38 -35.02
CA ASN A 43 57.69 13.91 -36.31
C ASN A 43 57.34 15.41 -36.17
N GLU A 44 57.69 16.19 -37.18
CA GLU A 44 57.45 17.65 -37.24
C GLU A 44 55.98 18.06 -37.07
N ASN A 45 55.02 17.15 -37.30
CA ASN A 45 53.58 17.34 -37.03
C ASN A 45 53.18 17.16 -35.54
N TYR A 46 54.11 17.37 -34.60
CA TYR A 46 53.90 17.21 -33.15
C TYR A 46 53.51 15.80 -32.69
N TYR A 47 53.94 14.77 -33.43
CA TYR A 47 53.73 13.37 -33.08
C TYR A 47 55.01 12.75 -32.52
N ILE A 48 54.84 11.90 -31.51
CA ILE A 48 55.92 11.08 -30.95
C ILE A 48 55.54 9.60 -31.02
N LYS A 49 56.52 8.76 -31.29
CA LYS A 49 56.42 7.30 -31.24
C LYS A 49 57.07 6.83 -29.95
N LEU A 50 56.28 6.18 -29.10
CA LEU A 50 56.69 5.74 -27.76
C LEU A 50 56.77 4.23 -27.70
N LYS A 51 57.68 3.72 -26.88
CA LYS A 51 57.79 2.30 -26.54
C LYS A 51 57.68 2.08 -25.04
N TYR A 52 56.90 1.08 -24.66
CA TYR A 52 56.80 0.59 -23.29
C TYR A 52 56.75 -0.94 -23.33
N LYS A 53 57.77 -1.60 -22.77
CA LYS A 53 57.98 -3.05 -22.91
C LYS A 53 57.95 -3.45 -24.40
N ASN A 54 57.02 -4.33 -24.78
CA ASN A 54 56.86 -4.82 -26.15
C ASN A 54 55.81 -4.05 -26.97
N ARG A 55 55.28 -2.94 -26.44
CA ARG A 55 54.24 -2.13 -27.11
C ARG A 55 54.84 -0.86 -27.66
N ILE A 56 54.50 -0.57 -28.92
CA ILE A 56 54.86 0.67 -29.61
C ILE A 56 53.55 1.40 -29.96
N HIS A 57 53.49 2.69 -29.69
CA HIS A 57 52.30 3.49 -29.99
C HIS A 57 52.69 4.94 -30.30
N SER A 58 52.08 5.49 -31.36
CA SER A 58 52.27 6.88 -31.76
C SER A 58 51.13 7.75 -31.26
N MET A 59 51.44 8.95 -30.75
CA MET A 59 50.44 9.92 -30.29
C MET A 59 50.93 11.36 -30.44
N TYR A 60 50.01 12.31 -30.38
CA TYR A 60 50.36 13.72 -30.26
C TYR A 60 51.10 14.00 -28.94
N ILE A 61 52.08 14.90 -28.98
CA ILE A 61 52.79 15.39 -27.79
C ILE A 61 51.82 15.90 -26.74
N SER A 62 50.78 16.65 -27.14
CA SER A 62 49.76 17.14 -26.21
C SER A 62 49.04 16.03 -25.46
N GLY A 63 48.83 14.87 -26.10
CA GLY A 63 48.30 13.67 -25.47
C GLY A 63 49.30 13.05 -24.49
N PHE A 64 50.57 12.98 -24.87
CA PHE A 64 51.64 12.48 -24.02
C PHE A 64 51.87 13.33 -22.77
N THR A 65 51.99 14.65 -22.93
CA THR A 65 52.18 15.60 -21.81
C THR A 65 50.99 15.63 -20.86
N SER A 66 49.78 15.35 -21.39
CA SER A 66 48.57 15.14 -20.58
C SER A 66 48.45 13.72 -20.00
N CYS A 67 49.51 12.90 -20.10
CA CYS A 67 49.58 11.51 -19.62
C CYS A 67 48.46 10.59 -20.18
N LYS A 68 48.10 10.71 -21.47
CA LYS A 68 47.10 9.83 -22.13
C LYS A 68 47.70 8.49 -22.58
N LEU A 69 48.37 7.78 -21.68
CA LEU A 69 49.17 6.59 -21.97
C LEU A 69 48.37 5.27 -22.10
N GLY A 70 47.04 5.31 -21.96
CA GLY A 70 46.21 4.10 -21.84
C GLY A 70 46.38 3.08 -22.98
N CYS A 71 46.48 3.53 -24.24
CA CYS A 71 46.72 2.64 -25.39
C CYS A 71 48.11 1.98 -25.34
N LEU A 72 49.15 2.77 -25.03
CA LEU A 72 50.54 2.31 -24.92
C LEU A 72 50.72 1.30 -23.77
N LEU A 73 50.06 1.57 -22.63
CA LEU A 73 50.10 0.71 -21.44
C LEU A 73 49.17 -0.50 -21.54
N GLY A 74 48.38 -0.61 -22.62
CA GLY A 74 47.43 -1.70 -22.81
C GLY A 74 46.19 -1.67 -21.94
N LYS A 75 45.94 -0.54 -21.29
CA LYS A 75 44.73 -0.27 -20.51
C LYS A 75 43.54 0.08 -21.43
N ILE A 76 43.81 0.58 -22.63
CA ILE A 76 42.82 0.86 -23.67
C ILE A 76 43.14 -0.02 -24.89
N THR A 77 42.23 -0.94 -25.22
CA THR A 77 42.34 -1.83 -26.38
C THR A 77 41.16 -1.62 -27.32
N SER A 78 41.37 -1.89 -28.61
CA SER A 78 40.28 -1.97 -29.59
C SER A 78 39.39 -3.19 -29.37
N ASP A 79 39.90 -4.22 -28.70
CA ASP A 79 39.27 -5.54 -28.64
C ASP A 79 38.40 -5.68 -27.39
N HIS A 80 37.36 -6.50 -27.51
CA HIS A 80 36.47 -6.82 -26.40
C HIS A 80 37.25 -7.47 -25.26
N PHE A 81 37.00 -7.02 -24.05
CA PHE A 81 37.60 -7.53 -22.82
C PHE A 81 36.99 -8.87 -22.39
N HIS A 82 35.71 -9.08 -22.66
CA HIS A 82 34.97 -10.29 -22.31
C HIS A 82 34.69 -11.14 -23.55
N GLU A 83 34.79 -12.46 -23.40
CA GLU A 83 34.45 -13.44 -24.41
C GLU A 83 32.99 -13.89 -24.31
N ILE A 84 32.45 -14.45 -25.40
CA ILE A 84 31.13 -15.07 -25.37
C ILE A 84 31.14 -16.23 -24.37
N GLY A 85 30.11 -16.35 -23.55
CA GLY A 85 30.01 -17.27 -22.41
C GLY A 85 30.59 -16.72 -21.10
N SER A 86 31.26 -15.56 -21.12
CA SER A 86 31.75 -14.94 -19.89
C SER A 86 30.59 -14.51 -18.99
N ILE A 87 30.75 -14.71 -17.69
CA ILE A 87 29.80 -14.25 -16.67
C ILE A 87 30.40 -13.04 -15.96
N ILE A 88 29.64 -11.96 -15.90
CA ILE A 88 30.00 -10.70 -15.24
C ILE A 88 29.07 -10.49 -14.05
N ASP A 89 29.60 -10.56 -12.83
CA ASP A 89 28.86 -10.41 -11.57
C ASP A 89 29.31 -9.22 -10.72
N ASN A 90 30.41 -8.55 -11.09
CA ASN A 90 30.93 -7.34 -10.44
C ASN A 90 30.28 -6.04 -10.98
N VAL A 91 28.95 -6.04 -11.10
CA VAL A 91 28.15 -4.89 -11.57
C VAL A 91 27.06 -4.53 -10.56
N ASN A 92 26.56 -3.30 -10.62
CA ASN A 92 25.58 -2.78 -9.66
C ASN A 92 24.20 -3.47 -9.71
N SER A 93 23.94 -4.33 -10.70
CA SER A 93 22.64 -4.98 -10.87
C SER A 93 22.70 -6.19 -11.80
N GLY A 94 22.14 -7.31 -11.35
CA GLY A 94 22.08 -8.54 -12.16
C GLY A 94 23.43 -9.26 -12.28
N LYS A 95 23.39 -10.41 -12.94
CA LYS A 95 24.55 -11.24 -13.29
C LYS A 95 24.49 -11.53 -14.77
N LEU A 96 25.46 -11.04 -15.55
CA LEU A 96 25.36 -10.95 -17.00
C LEU A 96 26.15 -12.07 -17.67
N GLU A 97 25.48 -12.98 -18.34
CA GLU A 97 26.11 -13.93 -19.26
C GLU A 97 26.22 -13.26 -20.64
N ILE A 98 27.43 -13.16 -21.19
CA ILE A 98 27.66 -12.57 -22.51
C ILE A 98 27.28 -13.59 -23.60
N THR A 99 26.24 -13.28 -24.36
CA THR A 99 25.71 -14.17 -25.41
C THR A 99 26.19 -13.77 -26.82
N GLY A 100 26.77 -12.59 -26.97
CA GLY A 100 27.32 -12.11 -28.23
C GLY A 100 28.07 -10.80 -28.10
N LYS A 101 28.83 -10.40 -29.11
CA LYS A 101 29.60 -9.15 -29.11
C LYS A 101 29.77 -8.56 -30.51
N TYR A 102 29.77 -7.24 -30.61
CA TYR A 102 30.07 -6.51 -31.85
C TYR A 102 30.63 -5.12 -31.55
N LYS A 103 31.15 -4.42 -32.58
CA LYS A 103 31.53 -3.01 -32.51
C LYS A 103 30.51 -2.19 -33.30
N ASP A 104 29.97 -1.11 -32.71
CA ASP A 104 29.07 -0.21 -33.45
C ASP A 104 29.82 0.63 -34.49
N ASN A 105 29.10 1.42 -35.30
CA ASN A 105 29.71 2.28 -36.33
C ASN A 105 30.73 3.29 -35.77
N LYS A 106 30.65 3.60 -34.46
CA LYS A 106 31.60 4.47 -33.75
C LYS A 106 32.73 3.67 -33.10
N LYS A 107 32.88 2.40 -33.46
CA LYS A 107 33.84 1.42 -32.92
C LYS A 107 33.67 1.17 -31.42
N ALA A 108 32.50 1.49 -30.84
CA ALA A 108 32.23 1.19 -29.43
C ALA A 108 31.95 -0.30 -29.25
N LYS A 109 32.59 -0.90 -28.25
CA LYS A 109 32.44 -2.32 -27.90
C LYS A 109 31.10 -2.56 -27.20
N ILE A 110 30.25 -3.36 -27.83
CA ILE A 110 28.92 -3.74 -27.36
C ILE A 110 28.87 -5.24 -27.10
N TYR A 111 28.20 -5.62 -26.01
CA TYR A 111 27.84 -7.01 -25.69
C TYR A 111 26.33 -7.19 -25.76
N PHE A 112 25.90 -8.33 -26.30
CA PHE A 112 24.60 -8.91 -26.01
C PHE A 112 24.74 -9.73 -24.72
N TYR A 113 23.76 -9.64 -23.85
CA TYR A 113 23.78 -10.36 -22.58
C TYR A 113 22.42 -10.94 -22.23
N LYS A 114 22.44 -12.02 -21.45
CA LYS A 114 21.30 -12.54 -20.70
C LYS A 114 21.56 -12.34 -19.21
N CYS A 115 20.62 -11.72 -18.50
CA CYS A 115 20.72 -11.59 -17.06
C CYS A 115 20.29 -12.90 -16.39
N LEU A 116 21.19 -13.55 -15.66
CA LEU A 116 20.91 -14.79 -14.95
C LEU A 116 19.99 -14.59 -13.72
N ASN A 117 19.89 -13.36 -13.20
CA ASN A 117 19.04 -13.08 -12.04
C ASN A 117 17.56 -12.91 -12.41
N CYS A 118 17.27 -12.29 -13.56
CA CYS A 118 15.90 -11.97 -13.96
C CYS A 118 15.49 -12.51 -15.33
N GLY A 119 16.42 -13.07 -16.11
CA GLY A 119 16.17 -13.59 -17.44
C GLY A 119 16.11 -12.53 -18.56
N ASN A 120 16.27 -11.24 -18.25
CA ASN A 120 16.24 -10.18 -19.28
C ASN A 120 17.42 -10.28 -20.24
N GLU A 121 17.12 -10.18 -21.54
CA GLU A 121 18.09 -10.12 -22.62
C GLU A 121 18.15 -8.70 -23.22
N ASP A 122 19.35 -8.15 -23.36
CA ASP A 122 19.56 -6.84 -23.96
C ASP A 122 21.04 -6.65 -24.40
N LYS A 123 21.39 -5.43 -24.78
CA LYS A 123 22.76 -5.01 -25.10
C LYS A 123 23.29 -3.99 -24.10
N ILE A 124 24.59 -4.04 -23.87
CA ILE A 124 25.31 -3.12 -22.98
C ILE A 124 26.67 -2.75 -23.57
N ARG A 125 27.10 -1.50 -23.35
CA ARG A 125 28.45 -1.04 -23.75
C ARG A 125 29.48 -1.57 -22.76
N GLU A 126 30.63 -2.02 -23.24
CA GLU A 126 31.74 -2.42 -22.36
C GLU A 126 32.13 -1.31 -21.38
N ALA A 127 32.26 -0.07 -21.88
CA ALA A 127 32.55 1.09 -21.03
C ALA A 127 31.46 1.40 -19.99
N ALA A 128 30.23 0.90 -20.17
CA ALA A 128 29.20 0.98 -19.14
C ALA A 128 29.42 -0.09 -18.06
N ILE A 129 29.76 -1.33 -18.44
CA ILE A 129 30.15 -2.40 -17.52
C ILE A 129 31.34 -1.95 -16.66
N SER A 130 32.37 -1.36 -17.27
CA SER A 130 33.56 -0.87 -16.54
C SER A 130 33.24 0.24 -15.52
N ARG A 131 32.09 0.90 -15.63
CA ARG A 131 31.56 1.89 -14.66
C ARG A 131 30.56 1.27 -13.67
N GLY A 132 30.46 -0.05 -13.64
CA GLY A 132 29.55 -0.80 -12.78
C GLY A 132 28.11 -0.92 -13.30
N ALA A 133 27.81 -0.50 -14.54
CA ALA A 133 26.45 -0.66 -15.06
C ALA A 133 26.15 -2.14 -15.30
N GLY A 134 25.00 -2.61 -14.80
CA GLY A 134 24.54 -3.98 -14.99
C GLY A 134 23.24 -4.08 -15.81
N CYS A 135 22.42 -5.07 -15.48
CA CYS A 135 21.14 -5.31 -16.15
C CYS A 135 20.21 -4.10 -16.08
N ASN A 136 19.64 -3.70 -17.22
CA ASN A 136 18.77 -2.53 -17.32
C ASN A 136 17.31 -2.77 -16.89
N ALA A 137 16.93 -4.02 -16.59
CA ALA A 137 15.58 -4.40 -16.15
C ALA A 137 15.48 -4.57 -14.63
N CYS A 138 16.45 -5.23 -14.00
CA CYS A 138 16.44 -5.49 -12.55
C CYS A 138 17.35 -4.53 -11.74
N CYS A 139 17.74 -3.40 -12.32
CA CYS A 139 18.41 -2.35 -11.55
C CYS A 139 17.41 -1.51 -10.76
N ILE A 140 17.89 -0.76 -9.77
CA ILE A 140 17.04 0.09 -8.88
C ILE A 140 16.19 1.09 -9.70
N ALA A 141 16.72 1.58 -10.83
CA ALA A 141 16.01 2.46 -11.74
C ALA A 141 15.95 1.81 -13.14
N PRO A 142 15.01 0.88 -13.37
CA PRO A 142 14.91 0.15 -14.63
C PRO A 142 14.77 1.09 -15.83
N ARG A 143 15.53 0.82 -16.88
CA ARG A 143 15.45 1.54 -18.17
C ARG A 143 14.65 0.78 -19.21
N LYS A 144 14.32 -0.48 -18.92
CA LYS A 144 13.50 -1.36 -19.75
C LYS A 144 12.43 -2.01 -18.89
N ILE A 145 11.20 -2.02 -19.38
CA ILE A 145 10.10 -2.77 -18.80
C ILE A 145 10.15 -4.20 -19.33
N VAL A 146 10.06 -5.16 -18.44
CA VAL A 146 9.94 -6.57 -18.75
C VAL A 146 8.79 -7.15 -17.93
N LYS A 147 7.74 -7.56 -18.63
CA LYS A 147 6.53 -8.15 -18.03
C LYS A 147 6.91 -9.42 -17.25
N GLY A 148 6.36 -9.57 -16.04
CA GLY A 148 6.69 -10.66 -15.13
C GLY A 148 7.95 -10.43 -14.29
N ILE A 149 8.59 -9.24 -14.40
CA ILE A 149 9.82 -8.93 -13.66
C ILE A 149 9.68 -7.62 -12.89
N ASN A 150 9.45 -6.51 -13.59
CA ASN A 150 9.56 -5.17 -13.00
C ASN A 150 8.37 -4.26 -13.30
N ASP A 151 7.33 -4.80 -13.94
CA ASP A 151 6.06 -4.12 -14.14
C ASP A 151 5.24 -4.07 -12.84
N ILE A 152 4.29 -3.13 -12.75
CA ILE A 152 3.50 -2.88 -11.54
C ILE A 152 2.73 -4.14 -11.12
N HIS A 153 2.08 -4.86 -12.05
CA HIS A 153 1.27 -6.04 -11.70
C HIS A 153 2.11 -7.15 -11.06
N THR A 154 3.37 -7.28 -11.47
CA THR A 154 4.30 -8.24 -10.88
C THR A 154 4.82 -7.77 -9.52
N VAL A 155 5.26 -6.50 -9.43
CA VAL A 155 5.98 -5.99 -8.25
C VAL A 155 5.03 -5.57 -7.12
N ASP A 156 3.89 -4.98 -7.47
CA ASP A 156 2.86 -4.53 -6.52
C ASP A 156 1.47 -4.81 -7.11
N PRO A 157 0.98 -6.07 -6.98
CA PRO A 157 -0.33 -6.45 -7.48
C PRO A 157 -1.46 -5.58 -6.93
N ILE A 158 -1.35 -5.13 -5.67
CA ILE A 158 -2.37 -4.27 -5.03
C ILE A 158 -2.44 -2.95 -5.79
N LEU A 159 -1.33 -2.28 -6.03
CA LEU A 159 -1.30 -1.06 -6.84
C LEU A 159 -1.81 -1.32 -8.27
N GLY A 160 -1.49 -2.50 -8.83
CA GLY A 160 -2.01 -2.97 -10.12
C GLY A 160 -3.53 -2.99 -10.20
N THR A 161 -4.22 -3.50 -9.16
CA THR A 161 -5.70 -3.50 -9.10
C THR A 161 -6.31 -2.11 -9.04
N LEU A 162 -5.56 -1.13 -8.51
CA LEU A 162 -5.99 0.26 -8.40
C LEU A 162 -5.82 1.03 -9.71
N LEU A 163 -5.21 0.47 -10.75
CA LEU A 163 -5.11 1.16 -12.03
C LEU A 163 -6.48 1.21 -12.72
N TRP A 164 -6.85 2.38 -13.24
CA TRP A 164 -8.08 2.49 -14.02
C TRP A 164 -7.99 1.70 -15.33
N ASN A 165 -6.83 1.76 -15.98
CA ASN A 165 -6.51 0.97 -17.15
C ASN A 165 -5.54 -0.15 -16.75
N HIS A 166 -6.01 -1.40 -16.80
CA HIS A 166 -5.23 -2.57 -16.42
C HIS A 166 -3.92 -2.69 -17.20
N GLU A 167 -3.89 -2.29 -18.47
CA GLU A 167 -2.67 -2.40 -19.30
C GLU A 167 -1.54 -1.49 -18.83
N ASP A 168 -1.83 -0.40 -18.13
CA ASP A 168 -0.77 0.47 -17.59
C ASP A 168 0.12 -0.26 -16.58
N GLY A 169 -0.41 -1.32 -15.95
CA GLY A 169 0.33 -2.12 -14.99
C GLY A 169 1.43 -2.97 -15.63
N TYR A 170 1.31 -3.28 -16.92
CA TYR A 170 2.36 -3.96 -17.70
C TYR A 170 3.31 -3.00 -18.42
N ARG A 171 2.97 -1.71 -18.50
CA ARG A 171 3.72 -0.70 -19.27
C ARG A 171 4.69 0.13 -18.43
N TYR A 172 4.50 0.15 -17.11
CA TYR A 172 5.24 1.03 -16.22
C TYR A 172 5.74 0.29 -14.98
N THR A 173 6.78 0.83 -14.35
CA THR A 173 7.22 0.41 -13.01
C THR A 173 6.54 1.24 -11.93
N ILE A 174 6.57 0.74 -10.69
CA ILE A 174 6.04 1.47 -9.51
C ILE A 174 6.72 2.83 -9.29
N MET A 175 7.96 3.01 -9.75
CA MET A 175 8.73 4.27 -9.63
C MET A 175 8.54 5.22 -10.82
N SER A 176 7.63 4.90 -11.75
CA SER A 176 7.42 5.69 -12.97
C SER A 176 6.93 7.11 -12.66
N LYS A 177 7.48 8.10 -13.39
CA LYS A 177 7.03 9.50 -13.33
C LYS A 177 5.82 9.78 -14.23
N LYS A 178 5.32 8.77 -14.94
CA LYS A 178 4.13 8.91 -15.80
C LYS A 178 2.89 9.14 -14.96
N HIS A 179 1.94 9.86 -15.54
CA HIS A 179 0.64 10.11 -14.95
C HIS A 179 -0.39 9.19 -15.61
N VAL A 180 -1.19 8.53 -14.79
CA VAL A 180 -2.28 7.64 -15.20
C VAL A 180 -3.49 7.87 -14.31
N ASP A 181 -4.61 7.26 -14.68
CA ASP A 181 -5.82 7.29 -13.88
C ASP A 181 -5.88 6.08 -12.94
N PHE A 182 -6.40 6.28 -11.73
CA PHE A 182 -6.55 5.23 -10.72
C PHE A 182 -8.02 5.07 -10.32
N LYS A 183 -8.37 3.89 -9.82
CA LYS A 183 -9.59 3.60 -9.09
C LYS A 183 -9.38 3.98 -7.62
N CYS A 184 -10.34 4.71 -7.07
CA CYS A 184 -10.38 4.92 -5.63
C CYS A 184 -10.68 3.58 -4.92
N PRO A 185 -9.88 3.16 -3.92
CA PRO A 185 -10.17 1.96 -3.16
C PRO A 185 -11.44 2.07 -2.30
N ASP A 186 -11.86 3.28 -1.94
CA ASP A 186 -12.96 3.53 -1.02
C ASP A 186 -14.33 3.66 -1.70
N CYS A 187 -14.36 4.24 -2.90
CA CYS A 187 -15.62 4.49 -3.63
C CYS A 187 -15.59 4.07 -5.09
N LEU A 188 -14.50 3.44 -5.55
CA LEU A 188 -14.29 3.00 -6.94
C LEU A 188 -14.31 4.11 -7.99
N SER A 189 -14.43 5.38 -7.57
CA SER A 189 -14.45 6.48 -8.50
C SER A 189 -13.11 6.64 -9.23
N LYS A 190 -13.19 7.10 -10.48
CA LYS A 190 -12.02 7.44 -11.28
C LYS A 190 -11.30 8.66 -10.72
N ILE A 191 -10.07 8.47 -10.29
CA ILE A 191 -9.13 9.52 -9.87
C ILE A 191 -8.19 9.78 -11.02
N LYS A 192 -8.29 10.98 -11.60
CA LYS A 192 -7.57 11.30 -12.83
C LYS A 192 -6.14 11.79 -12.58
N ASN A 193 -5.27 11.52 -13.54
CA ASN A 193 -3.99 12.18 -13.73
C ASN A 193 -3.10 12.19 -12.47
N LYS A 194 -2.86 11.02 -11.87
CA LYS A 194 -1.95 10.86 -10.73
C LYS A 194 -0.63 10.24 -11.19
N ARG A 195 0.48 10.74 -10.65
CA ARG A 195 1.81 10.20 -10.89
C ARG A 195 1.96 8.84 -10.21
N ILE A 196 2.37 7.82 -10.96
CA ILE A 196 2.49 6.43 -10.44
C ILE A 196 3.40 6.37 -9.22
N SER A 197 4.61 6.94 -9.30
CA SER A 197 5.55 6.94 -8.18
C SER A 197 5.02 7.61 -6.91
N SER A 198 4.14 8.60 -7.06
CA SER A 198 3.52 9.27 -5.91
C SER A 198 2.44 8.39 -5.29
N VAL A 199 1.64 7.69 -6.09
CA VAL A 199 0.62 6.77 -5.60
C VAL A 199 1.24 5.52 -4.96
N SER A 200 2.32 4.98 -5.54
CA SER A 200 3.06 3.85 -4.95
C SER A 200 3.63 4.20 -3.57
N LEU A 201 4.15 5.42 -3.40
CA LEU A 201 4.79 5.83 -2.14
C LEU A 201 3.78 6.27 -1.06
N TYR A 202 2.72 6.98 -1.44
CA TYR A 202 1.81 7.65 -0.49
C TYR A 202 0.38 7.12 -0.51
N GLY A 203 0.07 6.17 -1.40
CA GLY A 203 -1.30 5.73 -1.66
C GLY A 203 -2.08 6.69 -2.57
N VAL A 204 -3.29 6.29 -2.94
CA VAL A 204 -4.13 7.06 -3.86
C VAL A 204 -5.04 8.03 -3.09
N SER A 205 -4.87 9.33 -3.34
CA SER A 205 -5.74 10.37 -2.75
C SER A 205 -6.96 10.59 -3.64
N CYS A 206 -8.13 10.25 -3.12
CA CYS A 206 -9.41 10.46 -3.79
C CYS A 206 -10.04 11.79 -3.34
N PRO A 207 -10.37 12.73 -4.26
CA PRO A 207 -11.06 13.96 -3.89
C PRO A 207 -12.53 13.73 -3.47
N LYS A 208 -13.13 12.57 -3.82
CA LYS A 208 -14.48 12.22 -3.36
C LYS A 208 -14.47 11.64 -1.95
N CYS A 209 -13.45 10.84 -1.62
CA CYS A 209 -13.32 10.18 -0.31
C CYS A 209 -12.41 10.91 0.68
N SER A 210 -11.65 11.91 0.24
CA SER A 210 -10.90 12.80 1.13
C SER A 210 -11.81 13.48 2.17
N ASN A 211 -13.11 13.51 1.90
CA ASN A 211 -14.16 14.07 2.76
C ASN A 211 -14.86 13.04 3.65
N THR A 212 -14.47 11.76 3.66
CA THR A 212 -15.31 10.73 4.31
C THR A 212 -15.16 10.71 5.83
N ILE A 213 -13.93 10.71 6.36
CA ILE A 213 -13.63 10.79 7.80
C ILE A 213 -12.22 11.41 7.98
N PRO A 214 -12.04 12.52 8.71
CA PRO A 214 -10.74 13.10 9.05
C PRO A 214 -9.80 12.11 9.74
N TYR A 215 -8.49 12.23 9.49
CA TYR A 215 -7.47 11.40 10.16
C TYR A 215 -7.59 11.42 11.71
N PRO A 216 -7.83 12.58 12.36
CA PRO A 216 -8.03 12.63 13.81
C PRO A 216 -9.18 11.77 14.33
N GLU A 217 -10.33 11.78 13.64
CA GLU A 217 -11.48 10.94 14.00
C GLU A 217 -11.13 9.45 13.87
N ARG A 218 -10.44 9.04 12.80
CA ARG A 218 -10.03 7.62 12.65
C ARG A 218 -9.05 7.18 13.75
N LEU A 219 -8.14 8.08 14.15
CA LEU A 219 -7.20 7.80 15.23
C LEU A 219 -7.93 7.65 16.58
N MET A 220 -8.86 8.54 16.88
CA MET A 220 -9.68 8.47 18.09
C MET A 220 -10.54 7.20 18.13
N TYR A 221 -11.16 6.86 17.00
CA TYR A 221 -11.95 5.63 16.86
C TYR A 221 -11.13 4.39 17.23
N ASN A 222 -9.95 4.22 16.62
CA ASN A 222 -9.10 3.05 16.85
C ASN A 222 -8.58 2.99 18.29
N LEU A 223 -8.32 4.14 18.90
CA LEU A 223 -7.91 4.25 20.29
C LEU A 223 -9.02 3.79 21.24
N LEU A 224 -10.26 4.30 21.09
CA LEU A 224 -11.39 3.91 21.94
C LEU A 224 -11.73 2.43 21.79
N PHE A 225 -11.64 1.91 20.56
CA PHE A 225 -11.83 0.50 20.28
C PHE A 225 -10.76 -0.37 20.97
N GLN A 226 -9.49 -0.01 20.84
CA GLN A 226 -8.39 -0.73 21.48
C GLN A 226 -8.44 -0.64 23.02
N ALA A 227 -9.00 0.47 23.56
CA ALA A 227 -9.27 0.62 24.98
C ALA A 227 -10.39 -0.32 25.49
N GLY A 228 -11.13 -0.97 24.59
CA GLY A 228 -12.28 -1.83 24.93
C GLY A 228 -13.48 -1.04 25.42
N ILE A 229 -13.62 0.22 25.01
CA ILE A 229 -14.72 1.11 25.43
C ILE A 229 -15.84 1.01 24.41
N ASP A 230 -17.08 0.89 24.88
CA ASP A 230 -18.26 1.00 24.02
C ASP A 230 -18.59 2.47 23.76
N PHE A 231 -18.76 2.83 22.49
CA PHE A 231 -19.00 4.20 22.06
C PHE A 231 -19.87 4.25 20.80
N GLU A 232 -20.53 5.38 20.61
CA GLU A 232 -21.29 5.73 19.41
C GLU A 232 -20.51 6.76 18.60
N TYR A 233 -20.30 6.49 17.31
CA TYR A 233 -19.61 7.38 16.37
C TYR A 233 -20.60 8.27 15.62
N GLN A 234 -20.27 9.56 15.44
CA GLN A 234 -21.13 10.58 14.83
C GLN A 234 -22.53 10.65 15.44
N LYS A 235 -22.58 10.69 16.78
CA LYS A 235 -23.83 10.66 17.55
C LYS A 235 -24.62 11.95 17.35
N SER A 236 -25.87 11.83 16.90
CA SER A 236 -26.89 12.87 17.06
C SER A 236 -27.87 12.47 18.15
N PHE A 237 -28.27 13.44 18.96
CA PHE A 237 -29.32 13.28 19.97
C PHE A 237 -30.61 13.91 19.46
N GLU A 238 -31.75 13.52 20.04
CA GLU A 238 -33.04 14.13 19.70
C GLU A 238 -33.04 15.65 19.97
N TRP A 239 -32.34 16.07 21.03
CA TRP A 239 -32.17 17.46 21.41
C TRP A 239 -31.09 18.20 20.61
N SER A 240 -30.30 17.52 19.77
CA SER A 240 -29.11 18.12 19.16
C SER A 240 -29.37 18.95 17.90
N GLU A 241 -30.63 19.24 17.57
CA GLU A 241 -31.03 20.05 16.40
C GLU A 241 -30.30 19.65 15.09
N LYS A 242 -30.24 18.33 14.83
CA LYS A 242 -29.53 17.71 13.68
C LYS A 242 -28.01 17.92 13.66
N LYS A 243 -27.41 18.41 14.75
CA LYS A 243 -25.95 18.41 14.95
C LYS A 243 -25.50 17.02 15.36
N SER A 244 -24.37 16.59 14.84
CA SER A 244 -23.69 15.37 15.25
C SER A 244 -22.46 15.71 16.08
N PHE A 245 -22.16 14.87 17.06
CA PHE A 245 -20.94 14.90 17.84
C PHE A 245 -20.02 13.75 17.41
N ASP A 246 -18.71 13.97 17.36
CA ASP A 246 -17.79 12.99 16.75
C ASP A 246 -17.85 11.63 17.46
N PHE A 247 -17.82 11.63 18.79
CA PHE A 247 -17.96 10.42 19.60
C PHE A 247 -18.81 10.66 20.86
N TYR A 248 -19.60 9.67 21.25
CA TYR A 248 -20.29 9.62 22.53
C TYR A 248 -19.97 8.30 23.25
N ILE A 249 -19.57 8.36 24.50
CA ILE A 249 -19.31 7.20 25.37
C ILE A 249 -20.44 7.14 26.42
N PRO A 250 -21.44 6.26 26.24
CA PRO A 250 -22.61 6.23 27.12
C PRO A 250 -22.26 5.94 28.59
N SER A 251 -21.32 5.02 28.82
CA SER A 251 -20.91 4.60 30.17
C SER A 251 -20.28 5.72 31.00
N LEU A 252 -19.64 6.70 30.35
CA LEU A 252 -19.03 7.86 30.98
C LEU A 252 -19.91 9.11 30.89
N ASN A 253 -21.01 9.05 30.14
CA ASN A 253 -21.80 10.19 29.70
C ASN A 253 -20.89 11.31 29.14
N CYS A 254 -20.01 10.93 28.22
CA CYS A 254 -18.92 11.76 27.69
C CYS A 254 -19.07 11.97 26.19
N ILE A 255 -18.94 13.22 25.75
CA ILE A 255 -18.80 13.60 24.34
C ILE A 255 -17.35 13.96 24.06
N ILE A 256 -16.84 13.54 22.90
CA ILE A 256 -15.50 13.89 22.41
C ILE A 256 -15.63 14.52 21.02
N GLU A 257 -14.95 15.64 20.80
CA GLU A 257 -14.82 16.33 19.51
C GLU A 257 -13.35 16.44 19.09
N THR A 258 -13.05 16.28 17.82
CA THR A 258 -11.70 16.29 17.25
C THR A 258 -11.49 17.48 16.32
N HIS A 259 -11.18 18.65 16.89
CA HIS A 259 -11.14 19.90 16.14
C HIS A 259 -9.89 20.02 15.26
N GLY A 260 -10.08 20.11 13.95
CA GLY A 260 -9.02 20.36 12.98
C GLY A 260 -8.59 21.84 12.90
N ARG A 261 -7.64 22.13 12.00
CA ARG A 261 -7.07 23.49 11.80
C ARG A 261 -8.11 24.59 11.60
N GLN A 262 -9.22 24.27 10.94
CA GLN A 262 -10.33 25.19 10.64
C GLN A 262 -10.99 25.83 11.89
N HIS A 263 -10.81 25.24 13.09
CA HIS A 263 -11.34 25.80 14.34
C HIS A 263 -10.39 26.83 14.99
N TYR A 264 -9.16 26.94 14.49
CA TYR A 264 -8.09 27.75 15.12
C TYR A 264 -7.55 28.85 14.21
N GLU A 265 -7.65 28.68 12.89
CA GLU A 265 -7.10 29.61 11.90
C GLU A 265 -8.13 29.98 10.84
N GLU A 266 -8.07 31.21 10.33
CA GLU A 266 -8.92 31.64 9.23
C GLU A 266 -8.64 30.84 7.96
N ASN A 267 -9.72 30.40 7.31
CA ASN A 267 -9.67 29.70 6.03
C ASN A 267 -10.43 30.50 4.98
N THR A 268 -9.71 31.12 4.04
CA THR A 268 -10.27 31.93 2.95
C THR A 268 -11.03 31.09 1.91
N LEU A 269 -10.90 29.76 1.94
CA LEU A 269 -11.56 28.81 1.03
C LEU A 269 -12.66 27.99 1.74
N GLY A 270 -12.92 28.25 3.02
CA GLY A 270 -13.94 27.56 3.81
C GLY A 270 -15.35 28.05 3.51
N LYS A 271 -16.36 27.20 3.74
CA LYS A 271 -17.78 27.60 3.66
C LYS A 271 -18.22 28.53 4.81
N ARG A 272 -17.43 28.59 5.88
CA ARG A 272 -17.71 29.32 7.12
C ARG A 272 -16.48 30.08 7.57
N THR A 273 -16.70 31.21 8.22
CA THR A 273 -15.63 32.00 8.85
C THR A 273 -15.17 31.35 10.16
N LEU A 274 -14.00 31.76 10.67
CA LEU A 274 -13.49 31.29 11.95
C LEU A 274 -14.46 31.63 13.11
N ASP A 275 -15.12 32.78 13.05
CA ASP A 275 -16.08 33.20 14.07
C ASP A 275 -17.36 32.37 14.01
N GLU A 276 -17.86 32.04 12.81
CA GLU A 276 -19.00 31.13 12.64
C GLU A 276 -18.72 29.72 13.19
N GLU A 277 -17.51 29.19 12.98
CA GLU A 277 -17.13 27.90 13.56
C GLU A 277 -17.03 27.97 15.08
N LYS A 278 -16.41 29.01 15.65
CA LYS A 278 -16.36 29.20 17.11
C LYS A 278 -17.76 29.33 17.72
N MET A 279 -18.68 30.04 17.06
CA MET A 279 -20.07 30.15 17.51
C MET A 279 -20.77 28.79 17.51
N ASN A 280 -20.54 27.98 16.47
CA ASN A 280 -21.10 26.63 16.37
C ASN A 280 -20.52 25.69 17.45
N ASP A 281 -19.22 25.77 17.73
CA ASP A 281 -18.55 25.01 18.78
C ASP A 281 -19.10 25.36 20.18
N CYS A 282 -19.25 26.66 20.47
CA CYS A 282 -19.86 27.13 21.71
C CYS A 282 -21.30 26.63 21.85
N PHE A 283 -22.10 26.71 20.78
CA PHE A 283 -23.47 26.23 20.78
C PHE A 283 -23.57 24.72 21.07
N LYS A 284 -22.74 23.90 20.41
CA LYS A 284 -22.69 22.45 20.64
C LYS A 284 -22.32 22.13 22.10
N ARG A 285 -21.33 22.83 22.65
CA ARG A 285 -20.89 22.66 24.04
C ARG A 285 -21.99 23.05 25.03
N ASP A 286 -22.57 24.24 24.87
CA ASP A 286 -23.61 24.74 25.77
C ASP A 286 -24.84 23.83 25.77
N MET A 287 -25.21 23.33 24.60
CA MET A 287 -26.31 22.39 24.45
C MET A 287 -26.02 21.06 25.16
N ALA A 288 -24.83 20.48 24.97
CA ALA A 288 -24.44 19.27 25.69
C ALA A 288 -24.50 19.46 27.21
N LEU A 289 -24.01 20.59 27.72
CA LEU A 289 -24.02 20.90 29.16
C LEU A 289 -25.45 21.09 29.71
N ARG A 290 -26.33 21.79 28.98
CA ARG A 290 -27.75 21.96 29.37
C ARG A 290 -28.52 20.64 29.44
N HIS A 291 -28.11 19.65 28.65
CA HIS A 291 -28.69 18.31 28.64
C HIS A 291 -27.93 17.32 29.56
N ASN A 292 -27.20 17.83 30.54
CA ASN A 292 -26.53 17.05 31.59
C ASN A 292 -25.48 16.06 31.06
N ILE A 293 -24.82 16.36 29.93
CA ILE A 293 -23.61 15.62 29.52
C ILE A 293 -22.52 15.91 30.55
N ARG A 294 -21.95 14.85 31.14
CA ARG A 294 -21.00 14.95 32.25
C ARG A 294 -19.64 15.47 31.80
N TYR A 295 -19.16 14.99 30.66
CA TYR A 295 -17.86 15.38 30.10
C TYR A 295 -18.03 15.82 28.65
N TYR A 296 -17.51 16.99 28.30
CA TYR A 296 -17.44 17.49 26.92
C TYR A 296 -16.00 17.85 26.61
N ILE A 297 -15.30 16.96 25.90
CA ILE A 297 -13.85 17.04 25.71
C ILE A 297 -13.54 17.38 24.26
N VAL A 298 -12.80 18.46 24.05
CA VAL A 298 -12.30 18.86 22.73
C VAL A 298 -10.82 18.52 22.63
N ILE A 299 -10.46 17.72 21.63
CA ILE A 299 -9.06 17.36 21.33
C ILE A 299 -8.55 18.24 20.20
N ASN A 300 -7.49 18.99 20.47
CA ASN A 300 -6.84 19.82 19.45
C ASN A 300 -6.11 18.94 18.43
N CYS A 301 -6.63 18.94 17.20
CA CYS A 301 -6.11 18.20 16.06
C CYS A 301 -5.72 19.13 14.91
N SER A 302 -5.32 20.37 15.22
CA SER A 302 -4.87 21.37 14.25
C SER A 302 -3.75 20.88 13.33
N LYS A 303 -2.91 19.98 13.83
CA LYS A 303 -1.95 19.20 13.03
C LYS A 303 -2.39 17.75 12.95
N SER A 304 -2.56 17.24 11.72
CA SER A 304 -2.93 15.84 11.45
C SER A 304 -1.72 14.90 11.54
N GLU A 305 -0.99 14.94 12.65
CA GLU A 305 0.23 14.16 12.90
C GLU A 305 0.05 13.31 14.16
N LEU A 306 0.48 12.03 14.14
CA LEU A 306 0.30 11.09 15.25
C LEU A 306 0.79 11.66 16.59
N ASN A 307 2.04 12.12 16.64
CA ASN A 307 2.65 12.61 17.87
C ASN A 307 1.96 13.86 18.42
N TYR A 308 1.47 14.73 17.54
CA TYR A 308 0.73 15.92 17.96
C TYR A 308 -0.60 15.55 18.61
N ILE A 309 -1.41 14.72 17.93
CA ILE A 309 -2.72 14.32 18.45
C ILE A 309 -2.57 13.47 19.72
N LYS A 310 -1.57 12.58 19.77
CA LYS A 310 -1.22 11.82 20.98
C LYS A 310 -0.92 12.76 22.15
N GLY A 311 -0.11 13.80 21.94
CA GLY A 311 0.15 14.83 22.95
C GLY A 311 -1.12 15.54 23.39
N SER A 312 -1.98 15.94 22.45
CA SER A 312 -3.27 16.59 22.76
C SER A 312 -4.18 15.70 23.60
N ILE A 313 -4.24 14.39 23.32
CA ILE A 313 -5.05 13.43 24.08
C ILE A 313 -4.49 13.25 25.49
N LEU A 314 -3.19 13.00 25.62
CA LEU A 314 -2.54 12.74 26.91
C LEU A 314 -2.61 13.94 27.87
N ASN A 315 -2.69 15.16 27.33
CA ASN A 315 -2.82 16.40 28.10
C ASN A 315 -4.29 16.83 28.31
N SER A 316 -5.27 16.05 27.85
CA SER A 316 -6.70 16.35 27.99
C SER A 316 -7.31 15.62 29.20
N GLU A 317 -8.52 16.02 29.58
CA GLU A 317 -9.32 15.30 30.59
C GLU A 317 -9.63 13.85 30.16
N LEU A 318 -9.52 13.51 28.87
CA LEU A 318 -9.73 12.15 28.40
C LEU A 318 -8.75 11.16 29.04
N ALA A 319 -7.51 11.58 29.27
CA ALA A 319 -6.47 10.76 29.86
C ALA A 319 -6.67 10.52 31.37
N THR A 320 -7.54 11.31 32.03
CA THR A 320 -7.87 11.12 33.45
C THR A 320 -9.06 10.17 33.62
N ILE A 321 -9.94 10.06 32.62
CA ILE A 321 -11.15 9.23 32.67
C ILE A 321 -11.02 7.90 31.91
N ILE A 322 -10.01 7.74 31.05
CA ILE A 322 -9.71 6.50 30.31
C ILE A 322 -8.27 6.06 30.58
N ASN A 323 -8.08 4.76 30.85
CA ASN A 323 -6.74 4.19 30.97
C ASN A 323 -6.08 3.97 29.61
N LEU A 324 -5.14 4.86 29.26
CA LEU A 324 -4.41 4.82 27.98
C LEU A 324 -3.07 4.06 28.03
N SER A 325 -2.69 3.50 29.19
CA SER A 325 -1.36 2.88 29.39
C SER A 325 -1.09 1.66 28.51
N ARG A 326 -2.15 0.96 28.06
CA ARG A 326 -2.07 -0.25 27.23
C ARG A 326 -2.31 0.01 25.74
N ILE A 327 -2.48 1.26 25.34
CA ILE A 327 -2.75 1.63 23.94
C ILE A 327 -1.46 1.55 23.12
N ASN A 328 -1.52 0.78 22.03
CA ASN A 328 -0.51 0.75 20.99
C ASN A 328 -0.86 1.80 19.93
N TRP A 329 -0.22 2.96 20.07
CA TRP A 329 -0.42 4.14 19.22
C TRP A 329 -0.02 3.92 17.76
N ASP A 330 1.05 3.16 17.51
CA ASP A 330 1.53 2.88 16.15
C ASP A 330 0.52 1.99 15.42
N SER A 331 -0.05 1.00 16.11
CA SER A 331 -1.14 0.18 15.55
C SER A 331 -2.39 1.02 15.25
N CYS A 332 -2.78 1.92 16.16
CA CYS A 332 -3.90 2.84 15.92
C CYS A 332 -3.62 3.76 14.71
N HIS A 333 -2.39 4.24 14.57
CA HIS A 333 -1.96 5.07 13.45
C HIS A 333 -2.04 4.30 12.13
N GLU A 334 -1.44 3.12 12.06
CA GLU A 334 -1.44 2.26 10.87
C GLU A 334 -2.87 1.95 10.41
N LEU A 335 -3.77 1.57 11.32
CA LEU A 335 -5.18 1.34 11.01
C LEU A 335 -5.88 2.62 10.53
N SER A 336 -5.54 3.78 11.10
CA SER A 336 -6.08 5.08 10.69
C SER A 336 -5.60 5.55 9.32
N LEU A 337 -4.57 4.92 8.77
CA LEU A 337 -4.09 5.15 7.41
C LEU A 337 -4.72 4.17 6.40
N LYS A 338 -5.24 3.03 6.87
CA LYS A 338 -5.94 2.06 6.02
C LYS A 338 -7.36 2.55 5.70
N SER A 339 -7.86 2.18 4.52
CA SER A 339 -9.29 2.36 4.24
C SER A 339 -10.12 1.47 5.15
N MET A 340 -11.27 1.96 5.59
CA MET A 340 -12.27 1.14 6.31
C MET A 340 -12.66 -0.10 5.49
N ILE A 341 -12.60 0.00 4.16
CA ILE A 341 -12.83 -1.13 3.26
C ILE A 341 -11.76 -2.21 3.43
N LYS A 342 -10.48 -1.83 3.46
CA LYS A 342 -9.38 -2.79 3.64
C LYS A 342 -9.45 -3.44 5.01
N ILE A 343 -9.77 -2.69 6.06
CA ILE A 343 -9.97 -3.22 7.41
C ILE A 343 -11.11 -4.25 7.41
N ALA A 344 -12.27 -3.94 6.82
CA ALA A 344 -13.39 -4.88 6.71
C ALA A 344 -13.01 -6.16 5.94
N CYS A 345 -12.21 -6.03 4.87
CA CYS A 345 -11.72 -7.16 4.08
C CYS A 345 -10.71 -8.04 4.85
N GLU A 346 -9.78 -7.42 5.58
CA GLU A 346 -8.81 -8.11 6.43
C GLU A 346 -9.54 -8.94 7.50
N TYR A 347 -10.51 -8.33 8.18
CA TYR A 347 -11.39 -8.98 9.13
C TYR A 347 -12.12 -10.19 8.52
N PHE A 348 -12.73 -10.01 7.34
CA PHE A 348 -13.44 -11.10 6.65
C PHE A 348 -12.53 -12.27 6.26
N ASN A 349 -11.28 -12.01 5.86
CA ASN A 349 -10.36 -13.05 5.41
C ASN A 349 -9.70 -13.82 6.56
N ASN A 350 -9.44 -13.17 7.70
CA ASN A 350 -8.67 -13.79 8.78
C ASN A 350 -9.49 -14.71 9.68
N ASP A 351 -10.75 -14.38 9.94
CA ASP A 351 -11.48 -14.99 11.06
C ASP A 351 -12.76 -15.75 10.67
N ASN A 352 -13.02 -15.91 9.36
CA ASN A 352 -14.25 -16.52 8.83
C ASN A 352 -15.54 -15.93 9.48
N ILE A 353 -15.47 -14.64 9.81
CA ILE A 353 -16.51 -13.86 10.46
C ILE A 353 -17.53 -13.33 9.45
N THR A 354 -18.76 -13.17 9.91
CA THR A 354 -19.87 -12.68 9.10
C THR A 354 -19.86 -11.16 8.96
N ALA A 355 -20.58 -10.65 7.96
CA ALA A 355 -20.76 -9.20 7.81
C ALA A 355 -21.47 -8.55 9.03
N ASN A 356 -22.23 -9.33 9.81
CA ASN A 356 -22.83 -8.86 11.07
C ASN A 356 -21.78 -8.66 12.15
N GLU A 357 -20.89 -9.63 12.35
CA GLU A 357 -19.84 -9.54 13.37
C GLU A 357 -18.88 -8.40 13.03
N ILE A 358 -18.54 -8.22 11.75
CA ILE A 358 -17.75 -7.06 11.31
C ILE A 358 -18.49 -5.74 11.58
N SER A 359 -19.82 -5.70 11.39
CA SER A 359 -20.64 -4.52 11.70
C SER A 359 -20.60 -4.14 13.18
N GLU A 360 -20.64 -5.14 14.07
CA GLU A 360 -20.55 -4.96 15.52
C GLU A 360 -19.14 -4.54 15.95
N ILE A 361 -18.10 -5.18 15.40
CA ILE A 361 -16.68 -4.87 15.64
C ILE A 361 -16.36 -3.45 15.18
N MET A 362 -16.70 -3.13 13.93
CA MET A 362 -16.39 -1.84 13.32
C MET A 362 -17.42 -0.75 13.65
N LYS A 363 -18.46 -1.04 14.45
CA LYS A 363 -19.54 -0.09 14.80
C LYS A 363 -20.07 0.69 13.58
N ILE A 364 -20.14 0.00 12.43
CA ILE A 364 -20.60 0.54 11.14
C ILE A 364 -21.81 -0.26 10.73
N SER A 365 -22.82 0.39 10.15
CA SER A 365 -24.04 -0.31 9.74
C SER A 365 -23.74 -1.49 8.80
N LYS A 366 -24.42 -2.62 9.03
CA LYS A 366 -24.29 -3.82 8.19
C LYS A 366 -24.41 -3.54 6.68
N PRO A 367 -25.35 -2.72 6.18
CA PRO A 367 -25.40 -2.37 4.76
C PRO A 367 -24.10 -1.74 4.23
N THR A 368 -23.46 -0.88 5.03
CA THR A 368 -22.16 -0.28 4.70
C THR A 368 -21.05 -1.32 4.70
N ILE A 369 -21.02 -2.24 5.67
CA ILE A 369 -20.06 -3.37 5.66
C ILE A 369 -20.23 -4.24 4.41
N ILE A 370 -21.46 -4.60 4.05
CA ILE A 370 -21.73 -5.35 2.81
C ILE A 370 -21.24 -4.58 1.58
N LYS A 371 -21.46 -3.27 1.53
CA LYS A 371 -20.91 -2.40 0.47
C LYS A 371 -19.37 -2.47 0.45
N TYR A 372 -18.71 -2.41 1.60
CA TYR A 372 -17.26 -2.51 1.70
C TYR A 372 -16.74 -3.86 1.20
N LEU A 373 -17.34 -4.97 1.62
CA LEU A 373 -16.94 -6.31 1.19
C LEU A 373 -17.15 -6.53 -0.32
N LYS A 374 -18.21 -5.96 -0.92
CA LYS A 374 -18.40 -5.96 -2.37
C LYS A 374 -17.32 -5.19 -3.12
N ILE A 375 -16.93 -4.02 -2.61
CA ILE A 375 -15.82 -3.23 -3.17
C ILE A 375 -14.50 -4.01 -3.01
N GLY A 376 -14.30 -4.61 -1.85
CA GLY A 376 -13.17 -5.49 -1.55
C GLY A 376 -13.06 -6.67 -2.53
N LEU A 377 -14.18 -7.31 -2.85
CA LEU A 377 -14.24 -8.37 -3.86
C LEU A 377 -13.81 -7.87 -5.24
N GLU A 378 -14.31 -6.71 -5.68
CA GLU A 378 -13.94 -6.13 -6.98
C GLU A 378 -12.44 -5.76 -7.06
N LEU A 379 -11.86 -5.36 -5.93
CA LEU A 379 -10.44 -5.03 -5.80
C LEU A 379 -9.56 -6.24 -5.50
N GLY A 380 -10.12 -7.44 -5.34
CA GLY A 380 -9.38 -8.66 -5.01
C GLY A 380 -8.83 -8.70 -3.58
N TRP A 381 -9.42 -7.94 -2.66
CA TRP A 381 -8.99 -7.84 -1.26
C TRP A 381 -9.65 -8.85 -0.34
N CYS A 382 -10.81 -9.40 -0.69
CA CYS A 382 -11.43 -10.49 0.06
C CYS A 382 -12.25 -11.40 -0.85
N ALA A 383 -12.56 -12.60 -0.35
CA ALA A 383 -13.36 -13.61 -1.04
C ALA A 383 -14.85 -13.54 -0.66
N TYR A 384 -15.42 -12.33 -0.57
CA TYR A 384 -16.82 -12.14 -0.19
C TYR A 384 -17.78 -12.77 -1.21
N ASP A 385 -18.70 -13.62 -0.75
CA ASP A 385 -19.74 -14.24 -1.57
C ASP A 385 -21.14 -13.79 -1.09
N PRO A 386 -21.81 -12.90 -1.84
CA PRO A 386 -23.15 -12.41 -1.49
C PRO A 386 -24.20 -13.52 -1.37
N THR A 387 -24.02 -14.64 -2.07
CA THR A 387 -25.00 -15.74 -2.12
C THR A 387 -24.89 -16.68 -0.92
N LYS A 388 -23.68 -16.88 -0.39
CA LYS A 388 -23.44 -17.68 0.83
C LYS A 388 -23.92 -16.96 2.09
N GLU A 389 -23.67 -15.66 2.21
CA GLU A 389 -24.10 -14.88 3.38
C GLU A 389 -25.62 -14.77 3.51
N SER A 390 -26.34 -14.68 2.39
CA SER A 390 -27.81 -14.72 2.38
C SER A 390 -28.36 -16.03 2.97
N ARG A 391 -27.74 -17.18 2.62
CA ARG A 391 -28.12 -18.51 3.12
C ARG A 391 -27.84 -18.68 4.61
N ASN A 392 -26.71 -18.15 5.10
CA ASN A 392 -26.36 -18.20 6.54
C ASN A 392 -27.32 -17.37 7.40
N GLY A 393 -27.80 -16.23 6.90
CA GLY A 393 -28.82 -15.41 7.56
C GLY A 393 -30.18 -16.12 7.67
N SER A 394 -30.61 -16.79 6.60
CA SER A 394 -31.88 -17.54 6.58
C SER A 394 -31.84 -18.79 7.48
N ALA A 395 -30.71 -19.51 7.51
CA ALA A 395 -30.55 -20.71 8.32
C ALA A 395 -30.66 -20.44 9.83
N LYS A 396 -30.09 -19.33 10.33
CA LYS A 396 -30.20 -18.93 11.75
C LYS A 396 -31.57 -18.37 12.12
N ALA A 397 -32.28 -17.70 11.20
CA ALA A 397 -33.65 -17.24 11.43
C ALA A 397 -34.64 -18.41 11.61
N GLY A 398 -34.46 -19.51 10.86
CA GLY A 398 -35.29 -20.72 10.97
C GLY A 398 -35.13 -21.51 12.28
N VAL A 399 -34.07 -21.27 13.05
CA VAL A 399 -33.85 -21.94 14.35
C VAL A 399 -34.61 -21.23 15.48
N LYS A 400 -34.75 -19.89 15.42
CA LYS A 400 -35.46 -19.09 16.44
C LYS A 400 -37.00 -19.20 16.37
N THR A 401 -37.57 -19.81 15.33
CA THR A 401 -39.02 -19.89 15.09
C THR A 401 -39.64 -21.27 15.36
N ARG A 402 -38.90 -22.21 15.96
CA ARG A 402 -39.46 -23.51 16.37
C ARG A 402 -40.42 -23.29 17.55
N LYS A 403 -41.71 -23.11 17.25
CA LYS A 403 -42.78 -23.06 18.24
C LYS A 403 -43.08 -24.49 18.72
N PRO A 404 -42.86 -24.81 20.02
CA PRO A 404 -43.27 -26.10 20.55
C PRO A 404 -44.78 -26.29 20.43
N ILE A 405 -45.20 -27.51 20.15
CA ILE A 405 -46.62 -27.86 20.04
C ILE A 405 -46.93 -29.07 20.91
N VAL A 406 -48.18 -29.18 21.34
CA VAL A 406 -48.69 -30.30 22.10
C VAL A 406 -49.70 -31.09 21.28
N GLN A 407 -49.66 -32.42 21.41
CA GLN A 407 -50.63 -33.34 20.85
C GLN A 407 -51.65 -33.68 21.93
N LEU A 408 -52.93 -33.61 21.58
CA LEU A 408 -54.05 -33.86 22.49
C LEU A 408 -54.98 -34.93 21.91
N THR A 409 -55.67 -35.65 22.81
CA THR A 409 -56.80 -36.51 22.41
C THR A 409 -57.94 -35.66 21.83
N LEU A 410 -58.92 -36.30 21.18
CA LEU A 410 -60.10 -35.59 20.67
C LEU A 410 -60.89 -34.88 21.79
N ASN A 411 -60.81 -35.42 23.01
CA ASN A 411 -61.42 -34.85 24.22
C ASN A 411 -60.53 -33.79 24.90
N GLY A 412 -59.41 -33.40 24.29
CA GLY A 412 -58.54 -32.33 24.79
C GLY A 412 -57.51 -32.75 25.86
N GLN A 413 -57.36 -34.05 26.14
CA GLN A 413 -56.37 -34.52 27.11
C GLN A 413 -54.97 -34.54 26.51
N PHE A 414 -53.97 -34.10 27.28
CA PHE A 414 -52.57 -34.09 26.86
C PHE A 414 -52.03 -35.50 26.57
N ILE A 415 -51.31 -35.64 25.44
CA ILE A 415 -50.60 -36.87 25.06
C ILE A 415 -49.10 -36.66 25.15
N CYS A 416 -48.57 -35.69 24.42
CA CYS A 416 -47.13 -35.43 24.36
C CYS A 416 -46.80 -34.03 23.80
N GLU A 417 -45.56 -33.60 24.00
CA GLU A 417 -45.00 -32.35 23.49
C GLU A 417 -43.96 -32.62 22.41
N TYR A 418 -43.95 -31.80 21.37
CA TYR A 418 -42.93 -31.76 20.34
C TYR A 418 -42.27 -30.39 20.28
N ILE A 419 -40.95 -30.38 20.06
CA ILE A 419 -40.19 -29.12 19.90
C ILE A 419 -40.63 -28.31 18.67
N SER A 420 -41.34 -28.92 17.70
CA SER A 420 -41.98 -28.23 16.58
C SER A 420 -43.02 -29.11 15.86
N ALA A 421 -43.85 -28.48 15.02
CA ALA A 421 -44.76 -29.17 14.11
C ALA A 421 -44.05 -30.10 13.10
N THR A 422 -42.81 -29.80 12.73
CA THR A 422 -41.99 -30.65 11.86
C THR A 422 -41.68 -31.99 12.53
N VAL A 423 -41.23 -31.96 13.79
CA VAL A 423 -40.91 -33.20 14.53
C VAL A 423 -42.17 -34.02 14.78
N ALA A 424 -43.30 -33.36 15.06
CA ALA A 424 -44.59 -34.02 15.20
C ALA A 424 -45.05 -34.67 13.89
N SER A 425 -44.88 -33.98 12.76
CA SER A 425 -45.23 -34.47 11.42
C SER A 425 -44.48 -35.76 11.09
N GLU A 426 -43.17 -35.79 11.33
CA GLU A 426 -42.32 -36.95 11.04
C GLU A 426 -42.68 -38.15 11.93
N LYS A 427 -42.83 -37.92 13.24
CA LYS A 427 -43.13 -38.99 14.20
C LYS A 427 -44.55 -39.55 14.04
N CYS A 428 -45.53 -38.70 13.79
CA CYS A 428 -46.92 -39.11 13.67
C CYS A 428 -47.34 -39.43 12.23
N LYS A 429 -46.47 -39.20 11.25
CA LYS A 429 -46.75 -39.35 9.80
C LYS A 429 -47.99 -38.57 9.37
N VAL A 430 -48.11 -37.35 9.87
CA VAL A 430 -49.21 -36.41 9.57
C VAL A 430 -48.64 -35.20 8.85
N SER A 431 -49.33 -34.66 7.84
CA SER A 431 -48.85 -33.46 7.12
C SER A 431 -48.66 -32.27 8.08
N ILE A 432 -47.50 -31.62 7.96
CA ILE A 432 -47.13 -30.44 8.75
C ILE A 432 -48.11 -29.28 8.54
N GLU A 433 -48.64 -29.11 7.33
CA GLU A 433 -49.64 -28.09 6.99
C GLU A 433 -50.95 -28.34 7.74
N ASN A 434 -51.34 -29.62 7.86
CA ASN A 434 -52.54 -30.00 8.60
C ASN A 434 -52.38 -29.79 10.11
N ILE A 435 -51.24 -30.19 10.68
CA ILE A 435 -50.92 -29.92 12.09
C ILE A 435 -50.96 -28.40 12.35
N SER A 436 -50.27 -27.62 11.52
CA SER A 436 -50.23 -26.15 11.65
C SER A 436 -51.60 -25.52 11.50
N SER A 437 -52.46 -26.03 10.61
CA SER A 437 -53.84 -25.56 10.46
C SER A 437 -54.69 -25.83 11.69
N VAL A 438 -54.42 -26.91 12.42
CA VAL A 438 -55.10 -27.21 13.69
C VAL A 438 -54.61 -26.28 14.81
N CYS A 439 -53.29 -26.10 14.97
CA CYS A 439 -52.75 -25.16 15.97
C CYS A 439 -53.25 -23.72 15.77
N ASN A 440 -53.52 -23.32 14.52
CA ASN A 440 -54.05 -21.98 14.21
C ASN A 440 -55.60 -21.93 14.20
N GLY A 441 -56.30 -22.97 14.66
CA GLY A 441 -57.77 -23.00 14.73
C GLY A 441 -58.50 -23.13 13.39
N LYS A 442 -57.78 -23.29 12.27
CA LYS A 442 -58.37 -23.42 10.92
C LYS A 442 -58.95 -24.82 10.66
N ARG A 443 -58.48 -25.83 11.39
CA ARG A 443 -58.98 -27.21 11.35
C ARG A 443 -59.19 -27.71 12.78
N LYS A 444 -60.14 -28.63 12.96
CA LYS A 444 -60.41 -29.23 14.27
C LYS A 444 -59.39 -30.31 14.65
N THR A 445 -58.94 -31.10 13.67
CA THR A 445 -58.07 -32.27 13.90
C THR A 445 -57.13 -32.53 12.73
N ALA A 446 -55.99 -33.17 12.99
CA ALA A 446 -55.07 -33.68 11.99
C ALA A 446 -54.50 -35.03 12.46
N GLY A 447 -54.59 -36.05 11.60
CA GLY A 447 -54.13 -37.41 11.91
C GLY A 447 -54.87 -38.09 13.07
N GLY A 448 -56.11 -37.68 13.36
CA GLY A 448 -56.90 -38.20 14.49
C GLY A 448 -56.67 -37.49 15.83
N PHE A 449 -55.85 -36.44 15.86
CA PHE A 449 -55.49 -35.70 17.08
C PHE A 449 -55.82 -34.21 17.00
N ARG A 450 -55.97 -33.58 18.17
CA ARG A 450 -55.95 -32.12 18.31
C ARG A 450 -54.50 -31.66 18.54
N TRP A 451 -54.20 -30.44 18.10
CA TRP A 451 -52.88 -29.84 18.19
C TRP A 451 -53.00 -28.39 18.63
N ALA A 452 -52.13 -27.96 19.55
CA ALA A 452 -52.07 -26.58 20.02
C ALA A 452 -50.61 -26.14 20.13
N TYR A 453 -50.33 -24.84 19.98
CA TYR A 453 -49.03 -24.34 20.41
C TYR A 453 -48.94 -24.46 21.93
N LYS A 454 -47.75 -24.82 22.43
CA LYS A 454 -47.56 -25.02 23.87
C LYS A 454 -47.95 -23.79 24.70
N VAL A 455 -47.67 -22.60 24.16
CA VAL A 455 -48.04 -21.32 24.81
C VAL A 455 -49.56 -21.21 24.99
N ASP A 456 -50.35 -21.56 23.98
CA ASP A 456 -51.81 -21.45 24.01
C ASP A 456 -52.46 -22.54 24.88
N PHE A 457 -51.79 -23.69 25.05
CA PHE A 457 -52.28 -24.78 25.91
C PHE A 457 -52.10 -24.50 27.41
N ILE A 458 -51.07 -23.75 27.79
CA ILE A 458 -50.80 -23.43 29.20
C ILE A 458 -51.83 -22.44 29.75
N ASP A 459 -52.45 -21.62 28.90
CA ASP A 459 -53.47 -20.65 29.29
C ASP A 459 -54.90 -21.24 29.39
N GLU A 460 -55.10 -22.50 28.98
CA GLU A 460 -56.41 -23.20 28.99
C GLU A 460 -56.55 -24.26 30.10
N VAL A 461 -55.50 -24.50 30.91
CA VAL A 461 -55.48 -25.44 32.06
C VAL A 461 -55.43 -24.65 33.36
#